data_AF-A0A317NC13-F1
#
_entry.id   AF-A0A317NC13-F1
#
_cell.length_a   1.000
_cell.length_b   1.000
_cell.length_c   1.000
_cell.angle_alpha   90.00
_cell.angle_beta   90.00
_cell.angle_gamma   90.00
#
_symmetry.space_group_name_H-M   'P 1'
#
loop_
_entity.id
_entity.type
_entity.pdbx_description
1 polymer ?
#
loop_
_entity_poly.entity_id
_entity_poly.type
_entity_poly.pdbx_seq_one_letter_code
_entity_poly.pdbx_strand_id
1 'polypeptide(L)'
;MNARAPVTTDRSAGVRRRIAPVPESADQAPDHAHSDAATASRVAKARRLAAYVWARDIRSAELLALPPATLRKLARAADTNPPSTGETWRVVADLLDQKDAWAARNPAHAAAVRAHADEKLLWVKPPVTPWSGS
;
A
#
# COMPACT_ATOMS: atom_id res chain seq x y z
N MET A 1 -71.29 38.64 -15.19
CA MET A 1 -71.51 38.87 -16.63
C MET A 1 -70.41 39.79 -17.13
N ASN A 2 -69.48 39.30 -17.97
CA ASN A 2 -68.95 40.03 -19.13
C ASN A 2 -68.02 39.16 -19.99
N ALA A 3 -68.46 39.01 -21.24
CA ALA A 3 -67.80 38.83 -22.54
C ALA A 3 -66.57 37.91 -22.74
N ARG A 4 -66.72 37.05 -23.77
CA ARG A 4 -65.72 36.22 -24.45
C ARG A 4 -64.85 37.01 -25.45
N ALA A 5 -63.55 36.67 -25.48
CA ALA A 5 -62.59 36.39 -26.59
C ALA A 5 -62.49 37.31 -27.84
N PRO A 6 -61.32 37.40 -28.52
CA PRO A 6 -60.88 36.32 -29.41
C PRO A 6 -59.35 36.04 -29.49
N VAL A 7 -59.05 34.87 -30.06
CA VAL A 7 -57.73 34.34 -30.44
C VAL A 7 -57.26 34.97 -31.77
N THR A 8 -55.94 35.12 -31.97
CA THR A 8 -55.29 35.19 -33.30
C THR A 8 -53.84 34.69 -33.21
N THR A 9 -53.65 33.42 -33.54
CA THR A 9 -52.77 32.83 -34.58
C THR A 9 -51.48 33.58 -35.03
N ASP A 10 -50.34 32.94 -34.73
CA ASP A 10 -49.34 32.37 -35.67
C ASP A 10 -47.99 33.06 -35.98
N ARG A 11 -47.00 32.15 -36.02
CA ARG A 11 -45.80 32.04 -36.87
C ARG A 11 -44.45 32.60 -36.40
N SER A 12 -43.65 31.63 -35.93
CA SER A 12 -42.26 31.34 -36.33
C SER A 12 -41.21 32.46 -36.35
N ALA A 13 -40.14 32.26 -35.57
CA ALA A 13 -38.81 31.89 -36.10
C ALA A 13 -37.73 32.09 -35.02
N GLY A 14 -36.71 31.22 -35.04
CA GLY A 14 -35.41 31.56 -34.48
C GLY A 14 -34.97 30.75 -33.26
N VAL A 15 -34.83 29.43 -33.44
CA VAL A 15 -33.83 28.65 -32.72
C VAL A 15 -32.46 29.30 -32.98
N ARG A 16 -31.96 30.06 -32.00
CA ARG A 16 -30.54 30.43 -31.92
C ARG A 16 -29.97 29.77 -30.67
N ARG A 17 -29.33 28.62 -30.89
CA ARG A 17 -28.37 27.99 -29.97
C ARG A 17 -27.45 29.08 -29.44
N ARG A 18 -27.62 29.46 -28.17
CA ARG A 18 -26.58 30.13 -27.42
C ARG A 18 -25.64 29.02 -26.95
N ILE A 19 -24.61 28.76 -27.74
CA ILE A 19 -23.46 27.94 -27.31
C ILE A 19 -22.86 28.72 -26.14
N ALA A 20 -23.07 28.23 -24.92
CA ALA A 20 -22.31 28.71 -23.78
C ALA A 20 -20.83 28.43 -24.05
N PRO A 21 -19.91 29.34 -23.72
CA PRO A 21 -18.49 28.99 -23.71
C PRO A 21 -18.33 27.83 -22.74
N VAL A 22 -17.82 26.71 -23.25
CA VAL A 22 -17.31 25.61 -22.42
C VAL A 22 -16.27 26.25 -21.49
N PRO A 23 -16.46 26.25 -20.16
CA PRO A 23 -15.36 26.60 -19.29
C PRO A 23 -14.28 25.54 -19.49
N GLU A 24 -13.15 26.04 -19.96
CA GLU A 24 -11.85 25.40 -20.01
C GLU A 24 -11.64 24.51 -18.77
N SER A 25 -11.24 23.27 -19.02
CA SER A 25 -10.99 22.18 -18.08
C SER A 25 -10.24 22.64 -16.81
N ALA A 26 -10.98 23.06 -15.79
CA ALA A 26 -10.44 23.53 -14.53
C ALA A 26 -10.50 22.49 -13.40
N ASP A 27 -10.53 21.19 -13.72
CA ASP A 27 -10.79 20.16 -12.70
C ASP A 27 -9.93 18.89 -12.78
N GLN A 28 -8.73 18.98 -13.37
CA GLN A 28 -7.75 17.90 -13.31
C GLN A 28 -6.86 18.01 -12.06
N ALA A 29 -7.50 18.05 -10.89
CA ALA A 29 -6.86 17.79 -9.59
C ALA A 29 -7.13 16.39 -8.96
N PRO A 30 -7.44 15.29 -9.70
CA PRO A 30 -7.59 13.98 -9.05
C PRO A 30 -6.28 13.16 -8.94
N ASP A 31 -5.27 13.38 -9.78
CA ASP A 31 -4.13 12.44 -9.82
C ASP A 31 -3.18 12.54 -8.61
N HIS A 32 -2.96 13.75 -8.06
CA HIS A 32 -2.02 13.95 -6.94
C HIS A 32 -2.57 13.45 -5.59
N ALA A 33 -3.85 13.71 -5.29
CA ALA A 33 -4.47 13.24 -4.05
C ALA A 33 -4.60 11.71 -4.01
N HIS A 34 -4.84 11.07 -5.16
CA HIS A 34 -4.81 9.62 -5.27
C HIS A 34 -3.39 9.04 -5.13
N SER A 35 -2.36 9.74 -5.63
CA SER A 35 -0.97 9.28 -5.47
C SER A 35 -0.48 9.33 -4.01
N ASP A 36 -0.93 10.32 -3.23
CA ASP A 36 -0.56 10.45 -1.82
C ASP A 36 -1.24 9.39 -0.95
N ALA A 37 -2.54 9.16 -1.16
CA ALA A 37 -3.28 8.09 -0.49
C ALA A 37 -2.74 6.70 -0.83
N ALA A 38 -2.39 6.47 -2.09
CA ALA A 38 -1.75 5.22 -2.52
C ALA A 38 -0.38 5.03 -1.86
N THR A 39 0.40 6.10 -1.72
CA THR A 39 1.71 6.08 -1.06
C THR A 39 1.57 5.80 0.43
N ALA A 40 0.65 6.47 1.13
CA ALA A 40 0.37 6.23 2.55
C ALA A 40 -0.07 4.78 2.81
N SER A 41 -0.93 4.22 1.96
CA SER A 41 -1.37 2.82 2.05
C SER A 41 -0.21 1.83 1.87
N ARG A 42 0.73 2.10 0.95
CA ARG A 42 1.95 1.29 0.79
C ARG A 42 2.86 1.35 2.02
N VAL A 43 3.04 2.54 2.60
CA VAL A 43 3.86 2.71 3.82
C VAL A 43 3.23 1.99 5.01
N ALA A 44 1.91 2.12 5.22
CA ALA A 44 1.21 1.41 6.28
C ALA A 44 1.34 -0.11 6.13
N LYS A 45 1.21 -0.61 4.90
CA LYS A 45 1.43 -2.02 4.56
C LYS A 45 2.86 -2.46 4.88
N ALA A 46 3.86 -1.72 4.44
CA ALA A 46 5.26 -2.02 4.71
C ALA A 46 5.56 -2.05 6.21
N ARG A 47 4.98 -1.13 7.00
CA ARG A 47 5.11 -1.14 8.47
C ARG A 47 4.51 -2.38 9.12
N ARG A 48 3.32 -2.82 8.68
CA ARG A 48 2.69 -4.06 9.19
C ARG A 48 3.55 -5.29 8.88
N LEU A 49 4.06 -5.38 7.66
CA LEU A 49 4.98 -6.45 7.27
C LEU A 49 6.27 -6.40 8.11
N ALA A 50 6.90 -5.23 8.25
CA ALA A 50 8.12 -5.07 9.03
C ALA A 50 7.92 -5.46 10.51
N ALA A 51 6.78 -5.11 11.11
CA ALA A 51 6.46 -5.53 12.48
C ALA A 51 6.33 -7.05 12.61
N TYR A 52 5.65 -7.71 11.67
CA TYR A 52 5.49 -9.17 11.66
C TYR A 52 6.82 -9.91 11.48
N VAL A 53 7.65 -9.43 10.54
CA VAL A 53 8.99 -9.97 10.25
C VAL A 53 9.93 -9.73 11.44
N TRP A 54 9.88 -8.54 12.04
CA TRP A 54 10.67 -8.21 13.23
C TRP A 54 10.47 -9.19 14.36
N ALA A 55 9.20 -9.48 14.69
CA ALA A 55 8.86 -10.34 15.81
C ALA A 55 9.48 -11.74 15.68
N ARG A 56 9.74 -12.19 14.45
CA ARG A 56 10.26 -13.52 14.11
C ARG A 56 11.78 -13.56 13.90
N ASP A 57 12.48 -12.52 14.31
CA ASP A 57 13.94 -12.43 14.15
C ASP A 57 14.46 -12.64 12.72
N ILE A 58 13.63 -12.29 11.73
CA ILE A 58 14.07 -12.27 10.35
C ILE A 58 14.74 -10.91 10.10
N ARG A 59 15.96 -10.96 9.57
CA ARG A 59 16.79 -9.81 9.21
C ARG A 59 16.47 -9.32 7.80
N SER A 60 16.82 -8.08 7.50
CA SER A 60 16.68 -7.47 6.16
C SER A 60 17.31 -8.33 5.06
N ALA A 61 18.55 -8.78 5.25
CA ALA A 61 19.25 -9.65 4.30
C ALA A 61 18.55 -11.00 4.09
N GLU A 62 18.07 -11.62 5.17
CA GLU A 62 17.34 -12.90 5.09
C GLU A 62 16.02 -12.71 4.35
N LEU A 63 15.26 -11.64 4.65
CA LEU A 63 14.02 -11.30 3.99
C LEU A 63 14.21 -11.15 2.47
N LEU A 64 15.26 -10.43 2.05
CA LEU A 64 15.55 -10.19 0.63
C LEU A 64 16.06 -11.45 -0.10
N ALA A 65 16.60 -12.42 0.64
CA ALA A 65 17.00 -13.72 0.10
C ALA A 65 15.82 -14.71 -0.02
N LEU A 66 14.65 -14.42 0.55
CA LEU A 66 13.51 -15.34 0.52
C LEU A 66 12.94 -15.49 -0.89
N PRO A 67 12.56 -16.71 -1.31
CA PRO A 67 11.85 -16.93 -2.56
C PRO A 67 10.51 -16.16 -2.61
N PRO A 68 10.05 -15.68 -3.78
CA PRO A 68 8.79 -14.96 -3.92
C PRO A 68 7.57 -15.72 -3.37
N ALA A 69 7.56 -17.06 -3.45
CA ALA A 69 6.50 -17.88 -2.87
C ALA A 69 6.44 -17.76 -1.33
N THR A 70 7.60 -17.74 -0.67
CA THR A 70 7.70 -17.56 0.79
C THR A 70 7.29 -16.14 1.18
N LEU A 71 7.72 -15.12 0.44
CA LEU A 71 7.31 -13.74 0.66
C LEU A 71 5.78 -13.56 0.59
N ARG A 72 5.10 -14.22 -0.36
CA ARG A 72 3.62 -14.21 -0.42
C ARG A 72 3.00 -14.88 0.80
N LYS A 73 3.51 -16.04 1.23
CA LYS A 73 3.03 -16.73 2.43
C LYS A 73 3.22 -15.87 3.69
N LEU A 74 4.37 -15.22 3.81
CA LEU A 74 4.68 -14.31 4.91
C LEU A 74 3.70 -13.15 4.94
N ALA A 75 3.46 -12.50 3.81
CA ALA A 75 2.48 -11.41 3.74
C ALA A 75 1.08 -11.86 4.18
N ARG A 76 0.64 -13.04 3.76
CA ARG A 76 -0.66 -13.61 4.19
C ARG A 76 -0.71 -13.86 5.68
N ALA A 77 0.36 -14.42 6.26
CA ALA A 77 0.44 -14.66 7.70
C ALA A 77 0.50 -13.36 8.53
N ALA A 78 0.91 -12.25 7.91
CA ALA A 78 0.85 -10.90 8.47
C ALA A 78 -0.48 -10.17 8.18
N ASP A 79 -1.54 -10.90 7.83
CA ASP A 79 -2.86 -10.38 7.44
C ASP A 79 -2.79 -9.28 6.36
N THR A 80 -1.83 -9.41 5.45
CA THR A 80 -1.51 -8.41 4.44
C THR A 80 -1.66 -9.00 3.04
N ASN A 81 -2.26 -8.24 2.12
CA ASN A 81 -2.26 -8.63 0.72
C ASN A 81 -0.82 -8.59 0.17
N PRO A 82 -0.30 -9.71 -0.39
CA PRO A 82 1.07 -9.78 -0.87
C PRO A 82 1.42 -8.62 -1.79
N PRO A 83 2.53 -7.92 -1.53
CA PRO A 83 3.04 -6.95 -2.48
C PRO A 83 3.29 -7.63 -3.82
N SER A 84 2.83 -6.99 -4.90
CA SER A 84 3.06 -7.44 -6.27
C SER A 84 4.48 -7.14 -6.76
N THR A 85 5.22 -6.25 -6.08
CA THR A 85 6.55 -5.79 -6.49
C THR A 85 7.60 -6.00 -5.40
N GLY A 86 8.86 -6.18 -5.82
CA GLY A 86 10.02 -6.24 -4.93
C GLY A 86 10.33 -4.91 -4.23
N GLU A 87 9.84 -3.78 -4.74
CA GLU A 87 10.05 -2.47 -4.13
C GLU A 87 9.45 -2.35 -2.73
N THR A 88 8.24 -2.87 -2.51
CA THR A 88 7.66 -2.86 -1.16
C THR A 88 8.49 -3.70 -0.19
N TRP A 89 9.06 -4.82 -0.66
CA TRP A 89 9.92 -5.67 0.16
C TRP A 89 11.26 -4.99 0.52
N ARG A 90 11.80 -4.14 -0.36
CA ARG A 90 12.96 -3.29 -0.03
C ARG A 90 12.62 -2.27 1.05
N VAL A 91 11.48 -1.59 0.97
CA VAL A 91 11.02 -0.69 2.04
C VAL A 91 10.85 -1.43 3.37
N VAL A 92 10.35 -2.67 3.35
CA VAL A 92 10.28 -3.50 4.56
C VAL A 92 11.68 -3.80 5.11
N ALA A 93 12.64 -4.13 4.25
CA ALA A 93 14.03 -4.36 4.66
C ALA A 93 14.67 -3.12 5.30
N ASP A 94 14.48 -1.94 4.70
CA ASP A 94 14.99 -0.67 5.26
C ASP A 94 14.39 -0.37 6.64
N LEU A 95 13.10 -0.67 6.84
CA LEU A 95 12.43 -0.52 8.13
C LEU A 95 12.98 -1.48 9.18
N LEU A 96 13.40 -2.69 8.79
CA LEU A 96 14.03 -3.65 9.69
C LEU A 96 15.41 -3.15 10.14
N ASP A 97 16.23 -2.65 9.21
CA ASP A 97 17.55 -2.10 9.55
C ASP A 97 17.44 -0.89 10.49
N GLN A 98 16.47 0.00 10.23
CA GLN A 98 16.17 1.11 11.12
C GLN A 98 15.74 0.63 12.52
N LYS A 99 14.88 -0.40 12.57
CA LYS A 99 14.42 -0.96 13.84
C LYS A 99 15.54 -1.65 14.60
N ASP A 100 16.46 -2.31 13.91
CA ASP A 100 17.65 -2.91 14.50
C ASP A 100 18.60 -1.87 15.09
N ALA A 101 18.90 -0.81 14.33
CA ALA A 101 19.71 0.29 14.83
C ALA A 101 19.05 1.01 16.02
N TRP A 102 17.72 1.11 16.02
CA TRP A 102 16.98 1.62 17.16
C TRP A 102 17.03 0.67 18.37
N ALA A 103 16.79 -0.62 18.17
CA ALA A 103 16.80 -1.64 19.24
C ALA A 103 18.17 -1.76 19.92
N ALA A 104 19.25 -1.70 19.14
CA ALA A 104 20.63 -1.71 19.66
C ALA A 104 20.90 -0.52 20.62
N ARG A 105 20.28 0.64 20.35
CA ARG A 105 20.35 1.83 21.22
C ARG A 105 19.36 1.80 22.38
N ASN A 106 18.36 0.90 22.34
CA ASN A 106 17.27 0.83 23.31
C ASN A 106 17.06 -0.62 23.82
N PRO A 107 18.09 -1.29 24.36
CA PRO A 107 18.03 -2.72 24.66
C PRO A 107 17.01 -3.09 25.76
N ALA A 108 16.69 -2.16 26.66
CA ALA A 108 15.71 -2.38 27.74
C ALA A 108 14.25 -2.11 27.32
N HIS A 109 14.02 -1.58 26.11
CA HIS A 109 12.67 -1.23 25.68
C HIS A 109 11.91 -2.47 25.20
N ALA A 110 10.68 -2.68 25.66
CA ALA A 110 9.89 -3.88 25.30
C ALA A 110 9.74 -4.09 23.78
N ALA A 111 9.55 -3.02 23.00
CA ALA A 111 9.49 -3.10 21.53
C ALA A 111 10.81 -3.47 20.82
N ALA A 112 11.95 -3.49 21.54
CA ALA A 112 13.24 -4.01 21.06
C ALA A 112 13.33 -5.54 21.19
N VAL A 113 12.39 -6.18 21.88
CA VAL A 113 12.30 -7.64 21.98
C VAL A 113 11.74 -8.23 20.69
N ARG A 114 12.25 -9.40 20.32
CA ARG A 114 11.75 -10.20 19.20
C ARG A 114 10.90 -11.35 19.74
N ALA A 115 9.59 -11.09 19.80
CA ALA A 115 8.65 -11.88 20.61
C ALA A 115 8.42 -13.33 20.15
N HIS A 116 8.69 -13.66 18.90
CA HIS A 116 8.42 -14.95 18.25
C HIS A 116 9.64 -15.44 17.47
N ALA A 117 10.85 -15.22 18.01
CA ALA A 117 12.10 -15.55 17.32
C ALA A 117 12.24 -17.05 17.00
N ASP A 118 11.59 -17.92 17.77
CA ASP A 118 11.49 -19.36 17.52
C ASP A 118 10.77 -19.70 16.21
N GLU A 119 9.82 -18.88 15.78
CA GLU A 119 9.10 -19.06 14.52
C GLU A 119 9.96 -18.73 13.28
N LYS A 120 11.18 -18.21 13.45
CA LYS A 120 12.10 -17.91 12.34
C LYS A 120 12.30 -19.10 11.42
N LEU A 121 12.44 -20.29 12.00
CA LEU A 121 12.71 -21.54 11.29
C LEU A 121 11.58 -21.95 10.33
N LEU A 122 10.37 -21.44 10.52
CA LEU A 122 9.25 -21.66 9.59
C LEU A 122 9.47 -20.95 8.25
N TRP A 123 10.33 -19.94 8.21
CA TRP A 123 10.54 -19.06 7.07
C TRP A 123 11.97 -19.15 6.51
N VAL A 124 12.96 -19.09 7.40
CA VAL A 124 14.38 -19.11 7.06
C VAL A 124 14.93 -20.46 7.49
N LYS A 125 15.15 -21.34 6.51
CA LYS A 125 15.76 -22.65 6.79
C LYS A 125 17.26 -22.46 7.05
N PRO A 126 17.79 -22.91 8.19
CA PRO A 126 19.22 -22.87 8.43
C PRO A 126 19.94 -23.73 7.38
N PRO A 127 21.17 -23.36 6.99
CA PRO A 127 21.96 -24.18 6.09
C PRO A 127 22.10 -25.59 6.71
N VAL A 128 21.71 -26.61 5.94
CA VAL A 128 21.91 -27.99 6.37
C VAL A 128 23.39 -28.32 6.20
N THR A 129 24.09 -28.56 7.30
CA THR A 129 25.47 -29.07 7.23
C THR A 129 25.38 -30.49 6.68
N PRO A 130 25.99 -30.79 5.50
CA PRO A 130 26.05 -32.16 5.03
C PRO A 130 26.84 -32.98 6.05
N TRP A 131 26.39 -34.20 6.34
CA TRP A 131 27.18 -35.13 7.15
C TRP A 131 28.52 -35.34 6.44
N SER A 132 29.59 -34.78 7.01
CA SER A 132 30.96 -35.11 6.64
C SER A 132 31.23 -36.52 7.16
N GLY A 133 30.86 -37.53 6.36
CA GLY A 133 31.31 -38.90 6.59
C GLY A 133 32.83 -38.92 6.46
N SER A 134 33.51 -38.97 7.60
CA SER A 134 34.91 -39.39 7.70
C SER A 134 34.95 -40.89 7.99
#